data_AF-A0A925JUA2-F1
#
_entry.id   AF-A0A925JUA2-F1
#
_cell.length_a   1.000
_cell.length_b   1.000
_cell.length_c   1.000
_cell.angle_alpha   90.00
_cell.angle_beta   90.00
_cell.angle_gamma   90.00
#
_symmetry.space_group_name_H-M   'P 1'
#
loop_
_entity.id
_entity.type
_entity.pdbx_description
1 polymer ?
#
loop_
_entity_poly.entity_id
_entity_poly.type
_entity_poly.pdbx_seq_one_letter_code
_entity_poly.pdbx_strand_id
1 'polypeptide(L)'
;MRKAVEILLFSFLPGLISAPASFGQKLPAGPQVLTFFSDADDTEQPYGLYLPKNFDPAKKYPLVIMLHGAGSNHRLSLRRVFGKSNAPGETDVEATRYFPEWKEVDYLVASPYARGTAGYQGIPEKDVYDVLADVKRRFNVDEDRTYLTGLSMGGGGTLWIGLSRPDIWAAIAPVCPAPPNGTEALAPNALNFPVHFFQGEVDRVVPVAGTREWVRRLKELGTRVEYQEYPGVDHNSWENAYRDGFIFGWFGQFRRNRFPERVRFTTSRYQYNRAYWVRIDQLTPGTLASVDARFAAPNQLEITTSALNAFTLHLAGHPRFKTGQPLQLTVNGKKVKAQISDSLSLNQQNGKWEVANLTLPAPAKKVGSEGPISAAFASRHLYVYGTGGNPTPEELQARTEVATQAANWSAYRGEFLGRVAFFPRVVADQDVRPSDLASANLILFGTKETNALIGK
;
A
#
# COMPACT_ATOMS: atom_id res chain seq x y z
N MET A 1 22.97 -49.12 74.66
CA MET A 1 22.27 -47.91 75.18
C MET A 1 22.83 -46.67 74.51
N ARG A 2 22.13 -46.06 73.56
CA ARG A 2 22.36 -44.68 73.08
C ARG A 2 21.09 -44.19 72.36
N LYS A 3 20.74 -42.94 72.65
CA LYS A 3 19.41 -42.31 72.54
C LYS A 3 19.00 -41.97 71.11
N ALA A 4 17.68 -41.96 70.89
CA ALA A 4 16.98 -41.50 69.71
C ALA A 4 17.01 -39.97 69.55
N VAL A 5 16.99 -39.49 68.30
CA VAL A 5 16.58 -38.15 67.89
C VAL A 5 15.76 -38.29 66.61
N GLU A 6 14.47 -37.99 66.69
CA GLU A 6 13.57 -37.82 65.55
C GLU A 6 13.62 -36.35 65.08
N ILE A 7 13.77 -36.13 63.77
CA ILE A 7 13.71 -34.82 63.13
C ILE A 7 12.33 -34.68 62.47
N LEU A 8 11.56 -33.68 62.88
CA LEU A 8 10.26 -33.32 62.31
C LEU A 8 10.40 -32.76 60.89
N LEU A 9 9.58 -33.27 59.97
CA LEU A 9 9.34 -32.73 58.62
C LEU A 9 8.38 -31.54 58.70
N PHE A 10 8.79 -30.37 58.19
CA PHE A 10 7.92 -29.24 57.92
C PHE A 10 7.37 -29.32 56.48
N SER A 11 6.04 -29.34 56.36
CA SER A 11 5.29 -29.26 55.11
C SER A 11 5.34 -27.86 54.49
N PHE A 12 5.88 -27.75 53.28
CA PHE A 12 5.82 -26.54 52.44
C PHE A 12 4.49 -26.50 51.68
N LEU A 13 3.66 -25.47 51.93
CA LEU A 13 2.60 -25.06 51.00
C LEU A 13 3.21 -24.16 49.91
N PRO A 14 3.01 -24.43 48.60
CA PRO A 14 3.39 -23.49 47.56
C PRO A 14 2.32 -22.39 47.45
N GLY A 15 2.72 -21.15 47.74
CA GLY A 15 1.91 -19.97 47.53
C GLY A 15 1.68 -19.69 46.03
N LEU A 16 0.44 -19.40 45.67
CA LEU A 16 0.02 -18.89 44.37
C LEU A 16 0.71 -17.55 44.09
N ILE A 17 1.66 -17.54 43.14
CA ILE A 17 2.18 -16.30 42.55
C ILE A 17 1.14 -15.81 41.54
N SER A 18 0.33 -14.83 41.93
CA SER A 18 -0.49 -14.08 40.98
C SER A 18 0.42 -13.23 40.10
N ALA A 19 0.47 -13.52 38.80
CA ALA A 19 1.13 -12.64 37.84
C ALA A 19 0.46 -11.24 37.86
N PRO A 20 1.23 -10.14 37.81
CA PRO A 20 0.64 -8.81 37.77
C PRO A 20 -0.14 -8.66 36.46
N ALA A 21 -1.43 -8.32 36.56
CA ALA A 21 -2.22 -7.93 35.41
C ALA A 21 -1.55 -6.73 34.75
N SER A 22 -1.05 -6.92 33.53
CA SER A 22 -0.57 -5.83 32.68
C SER A 22 -1.73 -4.85 32.48
N PHE A 23 -1.66 -3.70 33.14
CA PHE A 23 -2.48 -2.53 32.83
C PHE A 23 -1.97 -1.89 31.54
N GLY A 24 -2.11 -2.61 30.42
CA GLY A 24 -1.99 -2.00 29.11
C GLY A 24 -3.15 -1.02 28.93
N GLN A 25 -2.86 0.23 28.55
CA GLN A 25 -3.87 1.21 28.19
C GLN A 25 -4.73 0.63 27.06
N LYS A 26 -5.99 0.31 27.36
CA LYS A 26 -6.95 -0.14 26.34
C LYS A 26 -7.35 1.06 25.51
N LEU A 27 -7.26 0.92 24.18
CA LEU A 27 -7.75 1.95 23.27
C LEU A 27 -9.28 2.05 23.42
N PRO A 28 -9.84 3.26 23.58
CA PRO A 28 -11.28 3.43 23.66
C PRO A 28 -11.93 3.04 22.34
N ALA A 29 -13.18 2.59 22.43
CA ALA A 29 -14.02 2.47 21.25
C ALA A 29 -14.30 3.86 20.64
N GLY A 30 -14.65 3.88 19.36
CA GLY A 30 -14.88 5.08 18.58
C GLY A 30 -13.61 5.64 17.93
N PRO A 31 -13.68 6.87 17.43
CA PRO A 31 -12.60 7.49 16.70
C PRO A 31 -11.49 8.05 17.57
N GLN A 32 -10.27 7.89 17.09
CA GLN A 32 -9.04 8.35 17.70
C GLN A 32 -7.96 8.57 16.64
N VAL A 33 -6.80 9.05 17.08
CA VAL A 33 -5.61 9.16 16.24
C VAL A 33 -4.49 8.35 16.87
N LEU A 34 -3.83 7.53 16.06
CA LEU A 34 -2.62 6.83 16.43
C LEU A 34 -1.47 7.31 15.53
N THR A 35 -0.25 6.89 15.86
CA THR A 35 0.93 7.08 15.02
C THR A 35 1.60 5.75 14.73
N PHE A 36 2.35 5.73 13.62
CA PHE A 36 3.36 4.71 13.33
C PHE A 36 4.70 5.38 13.01
N PHE A 37 5.79 4.71 13.32
CA PHE A 37 7.12 5.17 12.94
C PHE A 37 7.38 4.87 11.46
N SER A 38 7.61 5.90 10.66
CA SER A 38 8.00 5.77 9.26
C SER A 38 9.51 5.85 9.11
N ASP A 39 10.10 4.76 8.64
CA ASP A 39 11.51 4.66 8.28
C ASP A 39 11.92 5.48 7.04
N ALA A 40 10.97 6.03 6.29
CA ALA A 40 11.25 6.87 5.13
C ALA A 40 12.03 8.14 5.48
N ASP A 41 11.75 8.75 6.65
CA ASP A 41 12.39 9.96 7.16
C ASP A 41 12.60 9.96 8.68
N ASP A 42 12.48 8.80 9.33
CA ASP A 42 12.61 8.63 10.79
C ASP A 42 11.61 9.46 11.61
N THR A 43 10.36 9.57 11.15
CA THR A 43 9.32 10.37 11.83
C THR A 43 8.09 9.56 12.21
N GLU A 44 7.41 9.98 13.28
CA GLU A 44 6.07 9.48 13.62
C GLU A 44 5.03 10.09 12.66
N GLN A 45 4.30 9.24 11.96
CA GLN A 45 3.24 9.65 11.05
C GLN A 45 1.86 9.32 11.62
N PRO A 46 0.93 10.29 11.67
CA PRO A 46 -0.38 10.07 12.24
C PRO A 46 -1.34 9.38 11.27
N TYR A 47 -2.30 8.64 11.83
CA TYR A 47 -3.45 8.14 11.10
C TYR A 47 -4.70 8.15 12.00
N GLY A 48 -5.85 8.40 11.40
CA GLY A 48 -7.15 8.28 12.08
C GLY A 48 -7.51 6.81 12.21
N LEU A 49 -8.04 6.41 13.36
CA LEU A 49 -8.51 5.05 13.62
C LEU A 49 -9.91 5.11 14.23
N TYR A 50 -10.81 4.25 13.77
CA TYR A 50 -12.07 3.94 14.44
C TYR A 50 -12.05 2.49 14.94
N LEU A 51 -12.39 2.32 16.22
CA LEU A 51 -12.71 1.03 16.81
C LEU A 51 -14.23 0.92 17.03
N PRO A 52 -14.87 -0.23 16.80
CA PRO A 52 -16.30 -0.42 17.04
C PRO A 52 -16.65 -0.26 18.53
N LYS A 53 -17.87 0.19 18.86
CA LYS A 53 -18.32 0.51 20.25
C LYS A 53 -18.05 -0.60 21.27
N ASN A 54 -18.21 -1.85 20.85
CA ASN A 54 -17.94 -3.04 21.64
C ASN A 54 -16.75 -3.80 21.07
N PHE A 55 -15.62 -3.11 20.88
CA PHE A 55 -14.42 -3.72 20.33
C PHE A 55 -13.93 -4.88 21.21
N ASP A 56 -13.86 -6.06 20.59
CA ASP A 56 -13.32 -7.28 21.18
C ASP A 56 -12.01 -7.64 20.47
N PRO A 57 -10.83 -7.56 21.13
CA PRO A 57 -9.55 -7.89 20.51
C PRO A 57 -9.47 -9.35 20.01
N ALA A 58 -10.32 -10.26 20.48
CA ALA A 58 -10.39 -11.63 20.00
C ALA A 58 -11.20 -11.79 18.70
N LYS A 59 -12.11 -10.87 18.38
CA LYS A 59 -12.95 -10.91 17.17
C LYS A 59 -12.18 -10.44 15.94
N LYS A 60 -12.38 -11.15 14.82
CA LYS A 60 -11.90 -10.71 13.50
C LYS A 60 -12.82 -9.66 12.90
N TYR A 61 -12.31 -8.46 12.67
CA TYR A 61 -13.07 -7.36 12.08
C TYR A 61 -12.70 -7.10 10.62
N PRO A 62 -13.68 -6.78 9.77
CA PRO A 62 -13.39 -6.18 8.46
C PRO A 62 -12.66 -4.83 8.65
N LEU A 63 -11.81 -4.48 7.69
CA LEU A 63 -11.01 -3.25 7.70
C LEU A 63 -11.32 -2.39 6.49
N VAL A 64 -11.60 -1.10 6.69
CA VAL A 64 -11.64 -0.09 5.62
C VAL A 64 -10.44 0.83 5.75
N ILE A 65 -9.66 0.96 4.68
CA ILE A 65 -8.66 2.02 4.52
C ILE A 65 -9.32 3.19 3.78
N MET A 66 -9.32 4.36 4.40
CA MET A 66 -9.91 5.59 3.86
C MET A 66 -8.83 6.60 3.48
N LEU A 67 -8.76 7.00 2.22
CA LEU A 67 -7.78 7.95 1.69
C LEU A 67 -8.38 9.36 1.58
N HIS A 68 -7.71 10.34 2.19
CA HIS A 68 -8.15 11.73 2.18
C HIS A 68 -7.87 12.43 0.82
N GLY A 69 -8.64 13.48 0.53
CA GLY A 69 -8.43 14.36 -0.62
C GLY A 69 -7.37 15.43 -0.38
N ALA A 70 -7.04 16.20 -1.43
CA ALA A 70 -6.19 17.38 -1.27
C ALA A 70 -6.86 18.41 -0.32
N GLY A 71 -6.05 19.14 0.46
CA GLY A 71 -6.54 20.06 1.49
C GLY A 71 -7.13 19.40 2.75
N SER A 72 -7.29 18.07 2.76
CA SER A 72 -7.82 17.30 3.89
C SER A 72 -6.69 16.60 4.69
N ASN A 73 -7.07 15.81 5.70
CA ASN A 73 -6.15 15.01 6.50
C ASN A 73 -6.85 13.77 7.08
N HIS A 74 -6.07 12.91 7.73
CA HIS A 74 -6.49 11.66 8.37
C HIS A 74 -7.70 11.77 9.32
N ARG A 75 -7.91 12.91 9.99
CA ARG A 75 -9.04 13.10 10.91
C ARG A 75 -10.31 13.40 10.12
N LEU A 76 -10.24 14.32 9.17
CA LEU A 76 -11.40 14.73 8.38
C LEU A 76 -11.87 13.64 7.42
N SER A 77 -10.96 12.90 6.80
CA SER A 77 -11.31 11.74 5.98
C SER A 77 -11.97 10.63 6.79
N LEU A 78 -11.47 10.36 8.01
CA LEU A 78 -12.12 9.42 8.92
C LEU A 78 -13.55 9.88 9.26
N ARG A 79 -13.77 11.18 9.49
CA ARG A 79 -15.12 11.74 9.70
C ARG A 79 -16.01 11.56 8.45
N ARG A 80 -15.48 11.87 7.26
CA ARG A 80 -16.22 11.83 5.98
C ARG A 80 -16.67 10.43 5.57
N VAL A 81 -15.89 9.38 5.81
CA VAL A 81 -16.31 7.99 5.46
C VAL A 81 -17.49 7.51 6.31
N PHE A 82 -17.74 8.14 7.47
CA PHE A 82 -18.96 7.94 8.28
C PHE A 82 -20.12 8.86 7.87
N GLY A 83 -20.02 9.53 6.71
CA GLY A 83 -21.06 10.45 6.21
C GLY A 83 -21.13 11.76 6.97
N LYS A 84 -20.08 12.13 7.71
CA LYS A 84 -20.03 13.37 8.49
C LYS A 84 -19.14 14.41 7.79
N SER A 85 -19.68 15.09 6.79
CA SER A 85 -19.02 16.28 6.21
C SER A 85 -19.14 17.50 7.12
N ASN A 86 -18.53 18.61 6.72
CA ASN A 86 -18.52 19.87 7.45
C ASN A 86 -19.94 20.38 7.74
N ALA A 87 -20.13 21.02 8.88
CA ALA A 87 -21.36 21.75 9.18
C ALA A 87 -21.49 23.01 8.30
N PRO A 88 -22.69 23.57 8.11
CA PRO A 88 -22.85 24.83 7.38
C PRO A 88 -21.96 25.94 7.96
N GLY A 89 -21.09 26.51 7.11
CA GLY A 89 -20.12 27.55 7.51
C GLY A 89 -18.83 27.04 8.16
N GLU A 90 -18.71 25.73 8.43
CA GLU A 90 -17.51 25.13 9.03
C GLU A 90 -16.42 24.89 7.96
N THR A 91 -15.23 25.40 8.21
CA THR A 91 -14.05 25.14 7.37
C THR A 91 -13.48 23.74 7.61
N ASP A 92 -12.70 23.20 6.65
CA ASP A 92 -12.01 21.91 6.83
C ASP A 92 -11.09 21.92 8.06
N VAL A 93 -10.45 23.05 8.37
CA VAL A 93 -9.60 23.22 9.55
C VAL A 93 -10.41 23.05 10.83
N GLU A 94 -11.56 23.70 10.95
CA GLU A 94 -12.44 23.59 12.12
C GLU A 94 -13.01 22.18 12.25
N ALA A 95 -13.45 21.59 11.14
CA ALA A 95 -14.01 20.25 11.08
C ALA A 95 -13.05 19.16 11.56
N THR A 96 -11.74 19.40 11.48
CA THR A 96 -10.71 18.44 11.95
C THR A 96 -10.49 18.46 13.46
N ARG A 97 -10.95 19.49 14.18
CA ARG A 97 -10.62 19.68 15.61
C ARG A 97 -11.29 18.67 16.52
N TYR A 98 -12.38 18.04 16.09
CA TYR A 98 -13.16 17.11 16.91
C TYR A 98 -13.72 15.96 16.08
N PHE A 99 -14.20 14.92 16.76
CA PHE A 99 -14.99 13.86 16.14
C PHE A 99 -16.42 13.95 16.66
N PRO A 100 -17.44 14.11 15.79
CA PRO A 100 -18.83 14.08 16.22
C PRO A 100 -19.28 12.66 16.59
N GLU A 101 -20.51 12.50 17.08
CA GLU A 101 -21.10 11.17 17.22
C GLU A 101 -21.40 10.54 15.87
N TRP A 102 -21.03 9.26 15.72
CA TRP A 102 -21.15 8.51 14.48
C TRP A 102 -22.10 7.33 14.65
N LYS A 103 -22.71 6.92 13.54
CA LYS A 103 -23.41 5.64 13.48
C LYS A 103 -22.41 4.52 13.72
N GLU A 104 -22.75 3.62 14.62
CA GLU A 104 -21.92 2.48 14.95
C GLU A 104 -21.83 1.51 13.77
N VAL A 105 -20.60 1.05 13.49
CA VAL A 105 -20.34 0.04 12.46
C VAL A 105 -19.38 -0.99 13.02
N ASP A 106 -19.53 -2.23 12.58
CA ASP A 106 -18.75 -3.37 13.06
C ASP A 106 -17.46 -3.55 12.22
N TYR A 107 -16.74 -2.44 12.00
CA TYR A 107 -15.52 -2.33 11.18
C TYR A 107 -14.40 -1.67 11.96
N LEU A 108 -13.16 -2.07 11.63
CA LEU A 108 -12.00 -1.21 11.83
C LEU A 108 -11.94 -0.25 10.65
N VAL A 109 -11.68 1.03 10.92
CA VAL A 109 -11.45 2.02 9.85
C VAL A 109 -10.17 2.76 10.15
N ALA A 110 -9.23 2.77 9.20
CA ALA A 110 -7.99 3.50 9.32
C ALA A 110 -7.87 4.51 8.17
N SER A 111 -7.41 5.72 8.48
CA SER A 111 -7.21 6.77 7.51
C SER A 111 -5.79 7.34 7.62
N PRO A 112 -4.86 6.97 6.73
CA PRO A 112 -3.49 7.46 6.75
C PRO A 112 -3.41 8.97 6.50
N TYR A 113 -2.45 9.66 7.12
CA TYR A 113 -2.11 11.04 6.73
C TYR A 113 -1.30 11.11 5.44
N ALA A 114 -0.54 10.04 5.12
CA ALA A 114 0.15 9.84 3.85
C ALA A 114 0.86 11.12 3.34
N ARG A 115 1.60 11.79 4.23
CA ARG A 115 2.40 12.99 3.92
C ARG A 115 1.59 14.17 3.37
N GLY A 116 0.31 14.28 3.69
CA GLY A 116 -0.56 15.35 3.21
C GLY A 116 -0.89 15.18 1.73
N THR A 117 -0.60 16.17 0.89
CA THR A 117 -1.01 16.20 -0.53
C THR A 117 0.02 15.62 -1.49
N ALA A 118 0.82 14.65 -1.01
CA ALA A 118 1.91 14.05 -1.78
C ALA A 118 1.46 13.08 -2.90
N GLY A 119 0.15 12.88 -3.10
CA GLY A 119 -0.39 12.24 -4.30
C GLY A 119 -0.33 10.70 -4.34
N TYR A 120 -0.20 10.04 -3.19
CA TYR A 120 -0.28 8.56 -3.04
C TYR A 120 0.60 7.74 -4.01
N GLN A 121 1.74 8.28 -4.45
CA GLN A 121 2.81 7.55 -5.14
C GLN A 121 4.13 7.72 -4.38
N GLY A 122 4.90 6.64 -4.20
CA GLY A 122 6.18 6.68 -3.48
C GLY A 122 6.01 6.67 -1.96
N ILE A 123 6.62 7.63 -1.25
CA ILE A 123 6.49 7.75 0.22
C ILE A 123 5.04 7.71 0.73
N PRO A 124 4.09 8.53 0.21
CA PRO A 124 2.70 8.48 0.66
C PRO A 124 2.00 7.15 0.35
N GLU A 125 2.41 6.42 -0.70
CA GLU A 125 1.92 5.06 -0.96
C GLU A 125 2.46 4.08 0.09
N LYS A 126 3.74 4.18 0.41
CA LYS A 126 4.38 3.38 1.47
C LYS A 126 3.66 3.59 2.81
N ASP A 127 3.39 4.83 3.19
CA ASP A 127 2.67 5.16 4.42
C ASP A 127 1.30 4.47 4.52
N VAL A 128 0.57 4.34 3.40
CA VAL A 128 -0.72 3.62 3.39
C VAL A 128 -0.51 2.15 3.71
N TYR A 129 0.52 1.51 3.13
CA TYR A 129 0.85 0.12 3.43
C TYR A 129 1.43 -0.06 4.84
N ASP A 130 2.17 0.91 5.36
CA ASP A 130 2.67 0.90 6.73
C ASP A 130 1.53 1.01 7.73
N VAL A 131 0.54 1.88 7.50
CA VAL A 131 -0.70 1.93 8.31
C VAL A 131 -1.46 0.61 8.23
N LEU A 132 -1.61 0.02 7.04
CA LEU A 132 -2.22 -1.30 6.90
C LEU A 132 -1.49 -2.37 7.72
N ALA A 133 -0.15 -2.37 7.68
CA ALA A 133 0.68 -3.30 8.45
C ALA A 133 0.57 -3.05 9.96
N ASP A 134 0.61 -1.79 10.40
CA ASP A 134 0.49 -1.40 11.81
C ASP A 134 -0.88 -1.80 12.38
N VAL A 135 -1.96 -1.56 11.63
CA VAL A 135 -3.32 -1.98 12.02
C VAL A 135 -3.42 -3.50 12.13
N LYS A 136 -2.90 -4.26 11.14
CA LYS A 136 -2.88 -5.73 11.19
C LYS A 136 -2.03 -6.28 12.34
N ARG A 137 -0.98 -5.56 12.74
CA ARG A 137 -0.13 -5.93 13.87
C ARG A 137 -0.83 -5.68 15.21
N ARG A 138 -1.63 -4.62 15.32
CA ARG A 138 -2.30 -4.20 16.56
C ARG A 138 -3.66 -4.84 16.78
N PHE A 139 -4.36 -5.22 15.70
CA PHE A 139 -5.76 -5.65 15.76
C PHE A 139 -6.00 -6.93 14.95
N ASN A 140 -6.97 -7.73 15.37
CA ASN A 140 -7.35 -8.95 14.68
C ASN A 140 -8.20 -8.63 13.43
N VAL A 141 -7.54 -8.44 12.29
CA VAL A 141 -8.17 -8.08 11.01
C VAL A 141 -8.61 -9.33 10.25
N ASP A 142 -9.83 -9.33 9.73
CA ASP A 142 -10.25 -10.27 8.69
C ASP A 142 -9.66 -9.83 7.34
N GLU A 143 -8.52 -10.40 6.97
CA GLU A 143 -7.80 -10.01 5.75
C GLU A 143 -8.58 -10.25 4.45
N ASP A 144 -9.59 -11.12 4.45
CA ASP A 144 -10.45 -11.31 3.27
C ASP A 144 -11.61 -10.31 3.21
N ARG A 145 -11.70 -9.41 4.20
CA ARG A 145 -12.62 -8.27 4.25
C ARG A 145 -11.84 -6.99 4.52
N THR A 146 -10.78 -6.78 3.76
CA THR A 146 -10.03 -5.52 3.71
C THR A 146 -10.47 -4.73 2.48
N TYR A 147 -10.85 -3.46 2.67
CA TYR A 147 -11.46 -2.61 1.65
C TYR A 147 -10.71 -1.28 1.52
N LEU A 148 -10.80 -0.65 0.35
CA LEU A 148 -10.16 0.64 0.08
C LEU A 148 -11.15 1.64 -0.49
N THR A 149 -11.17 2.85 0.05
CA THR A 149 -11.98 3.95 -0.48
C THR A 149 -11.28 5.29 -0.24
N GLY A 150 -11.74 6.32 -0.92
CA GLY A 150 -11.17 7.65 -0.83
C GLY A 150 -11.86 8.62 -1.76
N LEU A 151 -11.62 9.92 -1.52
CA LEU A 151 -12.24 11.02 -2.28
C LEU A 151 -11.19 11.90 -2.98
N SER A 152 -11.50 12.42 -4.17
CA SER A 152 -10.63 13.35 -4.90
C SER A 152 -9.22 12.76 -5.14
N MET A 153 -8.16 13.40 -4.64
CA MET A 153 -6.80 12.83 -4.58
C MET A 153 -6.78 11.40 -3.98
N GLY A 154 -7.54 11.16 -2.91
CA GLY A 154 -7.69 9.84 -2.29
C GLY A 154 -8.56 8.88 -3.10
N GLY A 155 -9.49 9.38 -3.91
CA GLY A 155 -10.21 8.57 -4.90
C GLY A 155 -9.26 8.09 -6.00
N GLY A 156 -8.35 8.96 -6.42
CA GLY A 156 -7.24 8.62 -7.30
C GLY A 156 -6.27 7.61 -6.67
N GLY A 157 -5.88 7.84 -5.42
CA GLY A 157 -5.09 6.89 -4.63
C GLY A 157 -5.78 5.53 -4.46
N THR A 158 -7.11 5.49 -4.38
CA THR A 158 -7.88 4.25 -4.31
C THR A 158 -7.69 3.42 -5.57
N LEU A 159 -7.66 4.04 -6.74
CA LEU A 159 -7.32 3.36 -8.00
C LEU A 159 -5.86 2.94 -8.02
N TRP A 160 -4.92 3.84 -7.72
CA TRP A 160 -3.49 3.52 -7.76
C TRP A 160 -3.12 2.35 -6.83
N ILE A 161 -3.40 2.49 -5.54
CA ILE A 161 -3.07 1.52 -4.50
C ILE A 161 -3.90 0.23 -4.67
N GLY A 162 -5.18 0.39 -5.04
CA GLY A 162 -6.09 -0.71 -5.34
C GLY A 162 -5.55 -1.63 -6.44
N LEU A 163 -5.02 -1.03 -7.51
CA LEU A 163 -4.56 -1.74 -8.70
C LEU A 163 -3.09 -2.16 -8.61
N SER A 164 -2.25 -1.48 -7.83
CA SER A 164 -0.84 -1.88 -7.61
C SER A 164 -0.72 -3.22 -6.87
N ARG A 165 -1.60 -3.47 -5.91
CA ARG A 165 -1.68 -4.73 -5.16
C ARG A 165 -3.12 -5.25 -5.17
N PRO A 166 -3.58 -5.81 -6.29
CA PRO A 166 -4.99 -6.18 -6.44
C PRO A 166 -5.39 -7.38 -5.59
N ASP A 167 -4.42 -8.07 -4.99
CA ASP A 167 -4.59 -9.31 -4.25
C ASP A 167 -4.79 -9.10 -2.74
N ILE A 168 -4.93 -7.87 -2.26
CA ILE A 168 -5.21 -7.57 -0.83
C ILE A 168 -6.63 -7.07 -0.57
N TRP A 169 -7.30 -6.58 -1.61
CA TRP A 169 -8.59 -5.92 -1.47
C TRP A 169 -9.74 -6.89 -1.76
N ALA A 170 -10.77 -6.82 -0.94
CA ALA A 170 -12.04 -7.51 -1.19
C ALA A 170 -12.95 -6.70 -2.13
N ALA A 171 -12.84 -5.36 -2.10
CA ALA A 171 -13.51 -4.41 -2.98
C ALA A 171 -12.86 -3.03 -2.82
N ILE A 172 -13.01 -2.16 -3.83
CA ILE A 172 -12.58 -0.75 -3.73
C ILE A 172 -13.69 0.21 -4.18
N ALA A 173 -13.70 1.43 -3.63
CA ALA A 173 -14.70 2.45 -3.96
C ALA A 173 -14.06 3.84 -4.16
N PRO A 174 -13.71 4.21 -5.40
CA PRO A 174 -13.19 5.54 -5.72
C PRO A 174 -14.32 6.59 -5.77
N VAL A 175 -14.18 7.69 -5.03
CA VAL A 175 -15.10 8.84 -5.05
C VAL A 175 -14.40 10.03 -5.71
N CYS A 176 -15.04 10.64 -6.71
CA CYS A 176 -14.51 11.71 -7.56
C CYS A 176 -13.00 11.60 -7.87
N PRO A 177 -12.54 10.45 -8.42
CA PRO A 177 -11.12 10.09 -8.41
C PRO A 177 -10.24 10.98 -9.29
N ALA A 178 -9.15 11.52 -8.71
CA ALA A 178 -8.05 12.18 -9.41
C ALA A 178 -6.78 11.30 -9.42
N PRO A 179 -6.74 10.23 -10.25
CA PRO A 179 -5.66 9.25 -10.22
C PRO A 179 -4.32 9.87 -10.62
N PRO A 180 -3.21 9.47 -9.96
CA PRO A 180 -1.89 9.90 -10.39
C PRO A 180 -1.52 9.28 -11.75
N ASN A 181 -0.52 9.86 -12.40
CA ASN A 181 -0.06 9.41 -13.72
C ASN A 181 0.35 7.92 -13.70
N GLY A 182 0.00 7.20 -14.78
CA GLY A 182 0.30 5.78 -14.94
C GLY A 182 -0.74 4.83 -14.34
N THR A 183 -1.71 5.33 -13.57
CA THR A 183 -2.76 4.47 -12.95
C THR A 183 -3.56 3.69 -14.00
N GLU A 184 -3.86 4.31 -15.14
CA GLU A 184 -4.63 3.68 -16.23
C GLU A 184 -4.01 2.38 -16.75
N ALA A 185 -2.69 2.28 -16.76
CA ALA A 185 -1.96 1.09 -17.20
C ALA A 185 -2.20 -0.13 -16.29
N LEU A 186 -2.66 0.11 -15.06
CA LEU A 186 -2.96 -0.91 -14.07
C LEU A 186 -4.44 -1.37 -14.09
N ALA A 187 -5.29 -0.78 -14.96
CA ALA A 187 -6.70 -1.13 -15.05
C ALA A 187 -6.99 -2.65 -15.18
N PRO A 188 -6.19 -3.46 -15.92
CA PRO A 188 -6.41 -4.91 -15.99
C PRO A 188 -6.35 -5.63 -14.63
N ASN A 189 -5.69 -5.04 -13.63
CA ASN A 189 -5.50 -5.63 -12.31
C ASN A 189 -6.80 -5.67 -11.49
N ALA A 190 -7.84 -4.92 -11.88
CA ALA A 190 -9.12 -4.87 -11.19
C ALA A 190 -10.00 -6.12 -11.37
N LEU A 191 -9.63 -7.04 -12.27
CA LEU A 191 -10.51 -8.13 -12.73
C LEU A 191 -11.19 -8.93 -11.60
N ASN A 192 -10.52 -9.08 -10.45
CA ASN A 192 -10.87 -10.03 -9.41
C ASN A 192 -11.52 -9.41 -8.16
N PHE A 193 -11.87 -8.13 -8.17
CA PHE A 193 -12.67 -7.49 -7.11
C PHE A 193 -13.66 -6.47 -7.69
N PRO A 194 -14.77 -6.18 -7.00
CA PRO A 194 -15.72 -5.17 -7.45
C PRO A 194 -15.20 -3.74 -7.19
N VAL A 195 -15.57 -2.84 -8.10
CA VAL A 195 -15.27 -1.40 -8.02
C VAL A 195 -16.56 -0.59 -8.05
N HIS A 196 -16.77 0.32 -7.09
CA HIS A 196 -17.92 1.22 -7.08
C HIS A 196 -17.47 2.67 -7.18
N PHE A 197 -17.76 3.30 -8.31
CA PHE A 197 -17.44 4.71 -8.55
C PHE A 197 -18.56 5.63 -8.12
N PHE A 198 -18.18 6.79 -7.60
CA PHE A 198 -19.09 7.87 -7.23
C PHE A 198 -18.59 9.19 -7.81
N GLN A 199 -19.48 9.98 -8.42
CA GLN A 199 -19.08 11.21 -9.10
C GLN A 199 -20.21 12.24 -9.10
N GLY A 200 -19.88 13.51 -8.92
CA GLY A 200 -20.81 14.62 -9.19
C GLY A 200 -20.88 14.91 -10.69
N GLU A 201 -22.08 15.09 -11.23
CA GLU A 201 -22.29 15.35 -12.66
C GLU A 201 -21.58 16.63 -13.13
N VAL A 202 -21.62 17.67 -12.31
CA VAL A 202 -21.10 19.01 -12.64
C VAL A 202 -19.81 19.33 -11.89
N ASP A 203 -19.07 18.30 -11.48
CA ASP A 203 -17.78 18.43 -10.78
C ASP A 203 -16.79 19.28 -11.60
N ARG A 204 -16.46 20.47 -11.06
CA ARG A 204 -15.57 21.45 -11.72
C ARG A 204 -14.10 21.25 -11.39
N VAL A 205 -13.78 20.38 -10.42
CA VAL A 205 -12.40 20.12 -9.99
C VAL A 205 -11.86 18.87 -10.67
N VAL A 206 -12.65 17.80 -10.69
CA VAL A 206 -12.35 16.54 -11.35
C VAL A 206 -13.48 16.21 -12.32
N PRO A 207 -13.34 16.54 -13.62
CA PRO A 207 -14.42 16.40 -14.58
C PRO A 207 -14.99 14.98 -14.65
N VAL A 208 -16.32 14.85 -14.60
CA VAL A 208 -17.08 13.60 -14.66
C VAL A 208 -16.66 12.66 -15.80
N ALA A 209 -16.20 13.22 -16.93
CA ALA A 209 -15.75 12.48 -18.10
C ALA A 209 -14.62 11.48 -17.78
N GLY A 210 -13.69 11.84 -16.87
CA GLY A 210 -12.61 10.95 -16.46
C GLY A 210 -13.13 9.69 -15.76
N THR A 211 -14.09 9.84 -14.84
CA THR A 211 -14.72 8.71 -14.16
C THR A 211 -15.56 7.85 -15.11
N ARG A 212 -16.30 8.46 -16.04
CA ARG A 212 -17.04 7.74 -17.10
C ARG A 212 -16.10 6.87 -17.95
N GLU A 213 -14.92 7.39 -18.30
CA GLU A 213 -13.91 6.65 -19.05
C GLU A 213 -13.33 5.47 -18.25
N TRP A 214 -13.05 5.66 -16.96
CA TRP A 214 -12.66 4.55 -16.07
C TRP A 214 -13.71 3.45 -15.99
N VAL A 215 -14.98 3.83 -15.81
CA VAL A 215 -16.11 2.90 -15.76
C VAL A 215 -16.23 2.12 -17.06
N ARG A 216 -16.14 2.80 -18.22
CA ARG A 216 -16.17 2.18 -19.54
C ARG A 216 -15.04 1.16 -19.69
N ARG A 217 -13.80 1.57 -19.43
CA ARG A 217 -12.60 0.73 -19.58
C ARG A 217 -12.64 -0.52 -18.69
N LEU A 218 -13.01 -0.37 -17.42
CA LEU A 218 -13.07 -1.49 -16.50
C LEU A 218 -14.19 -2.48 -16.87
N LYS A 219 -15.34 -1.99 -17.36
CA LYS A 219 -16.40 -2.84 -17.91
C LYS A 219 -15.94 -3.61 -19.15
N GLU A 220 -15.23 -2.97 -20.07
CA GLU A 220 -14.64 -3.62 -21.26
C GLU A 220 -13.61 -4.70 -20.89
N LEU A 221 -12.88 -4.49 -19.79
CA LEU A 221 -11.98 -5.49 -19.23
C LEU A 221 -12.71 -6.62 -18.50
N GLY A 222 -14.03 -6.55 -18.32
CA GLY A 222 -14.83 -7.56 -17.62
C GLY A 222 -14.79 -7.45 -16.10
N THR A 223 -14.36 -6.31 -15.55
CA THR A 223 -14.41 -6.03 -14.11
C THR A 223 -15.85 -5.80 -13.68
N ARG A 224 -16.22 -6.26 -12.47
CA ARG A 224 -17.50 -5.90 -11.87
C ARG A 224 -17.47 -4.44 -11.42
N VAL A 225 -18.17 -3.57 -12.15
CA VAL A 225 -18.21 -2.12 -11.90
C VAL A 225 -19.63 -1.66 -11.61
N GLU A 226 -19.78 -0.98 -10.48
CA GLU A 226 -20.95 -0.19 -10.11
C GLU A 226 -20.59 1.31 -10.25
N TYR A 227 -21.53 2.14 -10.70
CA TYR A 227 -21.30 3.57 -10.91
C TYR A 227 -22.52 4.37 -10.51
N GLN A 228 -22.31 5.32 -9.61
CA GLN A 228 -23.30 6.30 -9.19
C GLN A 228 -22.82 7.71 -9.57
N GLU A 229 -23.51 8.30 -10.52
CA GLU A 229 -23.37 9.71 -10.88
C GLU A 229 -24.49 10.50 -10.18
N TYR A 230 -24.17 11.67 -9.61
CA TYR A 230 -25.13 12.48 -8.87
C TYR A 230 -25.48 13.76 -9.65
N PRO A 231 -26.71 13.88 -10.16
CA PRO A 231 -27.12 15.05 -10.94
C PRO A 231 -27.00 16.36 -10.17
N GLY A 232 -26.45 17.39 -10.81
CA GLY A 232 -26.26 18.72 -10.23
C GLY A 232 -25.29 18.81 -9.04
N VAL A 233 -24.65 17.71 -8.64
CA VAL A 233 -23.62 17.71 -7.58
C VAL A 233 -22.27 18.09 -8.18
N ASP A 234 -21.58 19.03 -7.52
CA ASP A 234 -20.22 19.47 -7.86
C ASP A 234 -19.19 18.48 -7.24
N HIS A 235 -18.00 18.95 -6.87
CA HIS A 235 -16.90 18.09 -6.41
C HIS A 235 -17.21 17.25 -5.15
N ASN A 236 -18.10 17.72 -4.27
CA ASN A 236 -18.38 17.16 -2.95
C ASN A 236 -19.26 15.88 -2.96
N SER A 237 -19.20 15.07 -4.02
CA SER A 237 -19.94 13.81 -4.17
C SER A 237 -19.74 12.78 -3.04
N TRP A 238 -18.71 12.93 -2.21
CA TRP A 238 -18.51 12.13 -1.00
C TRP A 238 -19.61 12.31 0.05
N GLU A 239 -20.29 13.46 0.09
CA GLU A 239 -21.46 13.67 0.96
C GLU A 239 -22.61 12.73 0.61
N ASN A 240 -22.74 12.37 -0.66
CA ASN A 240 -23.72 11.42 -1.13
C ASN A 240 -23.19 9.99 -0.97
N ALA A 241 -21.95 9.72 -1.39
CA ALA A 241 -21.36 8.39 -1.40
C ALA A 241 -21.24 7.75 0.00
N TYR A 242 -20.94 8.56 1.03
CA TYR A 242 -20.78 8.07 2.40
C TYR A 242 -22.00 8.32 3.29
N ARG A 243 -23.08 8.88 2.74
CA ARG A 243 -24.28 9.21 3.50
C ARG A 243 -24.80 8.00 4.26
N ASP A 244 -25.15 8.21 5.52
CA ASP A 244 -25.74 7.20 6.42
C ASP A 244 -24.91 5.90 6.57
N GLY A 245 -23.61 5.96 6.26
CA GLY A 245 -22.70 4.82 6.29
C GLY A 245 -22.94 3.83 5.15
N PHE A 246 -23.53 4.26 4.03
CA PHE A 246 -23.81 3.42 2.85
C PHE A 246 -22.64 2.51 2.47
N ILE A 247 -21.43 3.07 2.45
CA ILE A 247 -20.23 2.39 1.99
C ILE A 247 -19.92 1.10 2.79
N PHE A 248 -20.20 1.09 4.09
CA PHE A 248 -19.96 -0.09 4.94
C PHE A 248 -20.91 -1.23 4.56
N GLY A 249 -22.18 -0.91 4.29
CA GLY A 249 -23.16 -1.89 3.82
C GLY A 249 -22.82 -2.47 2.46
N TRP A 250 -22.32 -1.62 1.54
CA TRP A 250 -21.83 -2.08 0.23
C TRP A 250 -20.62 -3.02 0.38
N PHE A 251 -19.60 -2.61 1.15
CA PHE A 251 -18.43 -3.46 1.39
C PHE A 251 -18.75 -4.79 2.04
N GLY A 252 -19.71 -4.83 2.98
CA GLY A 252 -20.11 -6.06 3.68
C GLY A 252 -20.60 -7.19 2.78
N GLN A 253 -20.91 -6.92 1.50
CA GLN A 253 -21.32 -7.91 0.51
C GLN A 253 -20.16 -8.72 -0.06
N PHE A 254 -18.91 -8.29 0.14
CA PHE A 254 -17.76 -8.83 -0.57
C PHE A 254 -16.72 -9.45 0.35
N ARG A 255 -16.17 -10.58 -0.11
CA ARG A 255 -14.97 -11.19 0.44
C ARG A 255 -13.97 -11.41 -0.69
N ARG A 256 -12.68 -11.20 -0.41
CA ARG A 256 -11.59 -11.41 -1.36
C ARG A 256 -11.55 -12.88 -1.80
N ASN A 257 -11.51 -13.12 -3.11
CA ASN A 257 -11.20 -14.43 -3.65
C ASN A 257 -9.68 -14.63 -3.68
N ARG A 258 -9.13 -15.48 -2.80
CA ARG A 258 -7.68 -15.75 -2.76
C ARG A 258 -7.17 -16.53 -3.98
N PHE A 259 -8.05 -17.29 -4.64
CA PHE A 259 -7.72 -18.19 -5.75
C PHE A 259 -8.67 -17.96 -6.94
N PRO A 260 -8.61 -16.78 -7.58
CA PRO A 260 -9.41 -16.52 -8.77
C PRO A 260 -8.98 -17.42 -9.92
N GLU A 261 -9.92 -17.90 -10.72
CA GLU A 261 -9.62 -18.79 -11.84
C GLU A 261 -8.78 -18.12 -12.95
N ARG A 262 -8.82 -16.78 -13.01
CA ARG A 262 -8.05 -15.96 -13.95
C ARG A 262 -7.38 -14.81 -13.22
N VAL A 263 -6.11 -14.57 -13.54
CA VAL A 263 -5.35 -13.42 -13.06
C VAL A 263 -4.86 -12.65 -14.28
N ARG A 264 -5.34 -11.41 -14.42
CA ARG A 264 -4.71 -10.40 -15.26
C ARG A 264 -3.87 -9.51 -14.36
N PHE A 265 -2.61 -9.38 -14.70
CA PHE A 265 -1.67 -8.60 -13.91
C PHE A 265 -0.72 -7.83 -14.81
N THR A 266 -0.67 -6.52 -14.61
CA THR A 266 0.25 -5.59 -15.25
C THR A 266 1.04 -4.84 -14.19
N THR A 267 2.33 -4.63 -14.46
CA THR A 267 3.20 -3.77 -13.65
C THR A 267 4.43 -3.38 -14.45
N SER A 268 5.02 -2.23 -14.11
CA SER A 268 6.30 -1.76 -14.65
C SER A 268 7.39 -1.72 -13.57
N ARG A 269 7.11 -2.25 -12.38
CA ARG A 269 7.95 -2.17 -11.18
C ARG A 269 8.08 -3.54 -10.51
N TYR A 270 9.21 -3.80 -9.88
CA TYR A 270 9.41 -5.01 -9.08
C TYR A 270 8.81 -4.87 -7.67
N GLN A 271 8.75 -3.65 -7.11
CA GLN A 271 8.20 -3.37 -5.78
C GLN A 271 6.85 -4.06 -5.53
N TYR A 272 5.97 -4.09 -6.55
CA TYR A 272 4.70 -4.81 -6.53
C TYR A 272 4.61 -5.71 -7.76
N ASN A 273 5.30 -6.85 -7.72
CA ASN A 273 5.41 -7.78 -8.85
C ASN A 273 4.57 -9.05 -8.67
N ARG A 274 3.60 -9.05 -7.76
CA ARG A 274 2.75 -10.20 -7.48
C ARG A 274 1.28 -9.81 -7.43
N ALA A 275 0.44 -10.69 -7.96
CA ALA A 275 -0.99 -10.69 -7.74
C ALA A 275 -1.49 -12.13 -7.61
N TYR A 276 -2.13 -12.45 -6.49
CA TYR A 276 -2.73 -13.76 -6.22
C TYR A 276 -1.70 -14.90 -6.33
N TRP A 277 -1.88 -15.78 -7.32
CA TRP A 277 -1.02 -16.91 -7.62
C TRP A 277 -0.02 -16.64 -8.77
N VAL A 278 0.12 -15.39 -9.22
CA VAL A 278 1.08 -14.99 -10.27
C VAL A 278 2.10 -14.00 -9.71
N ARG A 279 3.38 -14.21 -10.04
CA ARG A 279 4.48 -13.26 -9.77
C ARG A 279 5.29 -13.03 -11.04
N ILE A 280 5.58 -11.77 -11.39
CA ILE A 280 6.50 -11.43 -12.49
C ILE A 280 7.91 -11.36 -11.91
N ASP A 281 8.81 -12.21 -12.39
CA ASP A 281 10.16 -12.36 -11.83
C ASP A 281 11.22 -11.59 -12.60
N GLN A 282 11.00 -11.32 -13.88
CA GLN A 282 11.92 -10.56 -14.71
C GLN A 282 11.17 -9.71 -15.74
N LEU A 283 11.32 -8.39 -15.62
CA LEU A 283 10.80 -7.37 -16.53
C LEU A 283 11.85 -6.27 -16.76
N THR A 284 11.63 -5.42 -17.77
CA THR A 284 12.38 -4.19 -17.96
C THR A 284 11.69 -3.06 -17.18
N PRO A 285 12.33 -2.48 -16.13
CA PRO A 285 11.71 -1.40 -15.35
C PRO A 285 11.27 -0.22 -16.21
N GLY A 286 10.08 0.29 -15.95
CA GLY A 286 9.47 1.36 -16.75
C GLY A 286 8.71 0.87 -17.99
N THR A 287 8.97 -0.34 -18.47
CA THR A 287 8.15 -0.99 -19.52
C THR A 287 7.00 -1.75 -18.86
N LEU A 288 5.77 -1.57 -19.36
CA LEU A 288 4.60 -2.25 -18.82
C LEU A 288 4.62 -3.74 -19.20
N ALA A 289 4.93 -4.59 -18.24
CA ALA A 289 4.81 -6.04 -18.37
C ALA A 289 3.36 -6.47 -18.12
N SER A 290 2.95 -7.59 -18.73
CA SER A 290 1.63 -8.18 -18.50
C SER A 290 1.63 -9.70 -18.52
N VAL A 291 0.82 -10.29 -17.63
CA VAL A 291 0.46 -11.71 -17.60
C VAL A 291 -1.06 -11.80 -17.52
N ASP A 292 -1.67 -12.59 -18.41
CA ASP A 292 -3.06 -13.04 -18.31
C ASP A 292 -3.04 -14.57 -18.23
N ALA A 293 -3.26 -15.10 -17.04
CA ALA A 293 -3.20 -16.53 -16.75
C ALA A 293 -4.59 -17.02 -16.31
N ARG A 294 -5.08 -18.10 -16.90
CA ARG A 294 -6.38 -18.69 -16.56
C ARG A 294 -6.36 -20.21 -16.49
N PHE A 295 -7.17 -20.78 -15.60
CA PHE A 295 -7.52 -22.20 -15.63
C PHE A 295 -8.65 -22.43 -16.65
N ALA A 296 -8.35 -23.07 -17.79
CA ALA A 296 -9.36 -23.47 -18.78
C ALA A 296 -10.13 -24.74 -18.34
N ALA A 297 -9.45 -25.63 -17.61
CA ALA A 297 -10.00 -26.82 -16.97
C ALA A 297 -9.17 -27.13 -15.70
N PRO A 298 -9.56 -28.10 -14.84
CA PRO A 298 -8.68 -28.55 -13.76
C PRO A 298 -7.33 -28.99 -14.33
N ASN A 299 -6.23 -28.51 -13.74
CA ASN A 299 -4.86 -28.74 -14.21
C ASN A 299 -4.59 -28.36 -15.68
N GLN A 300 -5.38 -27.44 -16.27
CA GLN A 300 -5.13 -26.91 -17.61
C GLN A 300 -5.04 -25.37 -17.55
N LEU A 301 -3.83 -24.85 -17.74
CA LEU A 301 -3.52 -23.43 -17.70
C LEU A 301 -3.24 -22.87 -19.10
N GLU A 302 -3.84 -21.73 -19.37
CA GLU A 302 -3.57 -20.92 -20.55
C GLU A 302 -3.07 -19.55 -20.11
N ILE A 303 -1.94 -19.13 -20.69
CA ILE A 303 -1.23 -17.93 -20.28
C ILE A 303 -0.84 -17.14 -21.52
N THR A 304 -1.08 -15.83 -21.49
CA THR A 304 -0.51 -14.88 -22.44
C THR A 304 0.35 -13.87 -21.71
N THR A 305 1.50 -13.52 -22.26
CA THR A 305 2.47 -12.62 -21.65
C THR A 305 2.93 -11.55 -22.63
N SER A 306 3.28 -10.37 -22.13
CA SER A 306 3.96 -9.33 -22.91
C SER A 306 5.01 -8.60 -22.06
N ALA A 307 6.12 -8.22 -22.70
CA ALA A 307 7.21 -7.41 -22.13
C ALA A 307 7.79 -7.93 -20.79
N LEU A 308 7.92 -9.25 -20.65
CA LEU A 308 8.58 -9.90 -19.52
C LEU A 308 9.35 -11.14 -19.96
N ASN A 309 10.38 -11.50 -19.20
CA ASN A 309 11.26 -12.62 -19.50
C ASN A 309 11.11 -13.78 -18.50
N ALA A 310 10.54 -13.55 -17.32
CA ALA A 310 10.27 -14.60 -16.35
C ALA A 310 9.06 -14.31 -15.45
N PHE A 311 8.34 -15.36 -15.08
CA PHE A 311 7.24 -15.32 -14.12
C PHE A 311 7.10 -16.65 -13.37
N THR A 312 6.48 -16.60 -12.20
CA THR A 312 6.24 -17.75 -11.34
C THR A 312 4.75 -17.88 -11.04
N LEU A 313 4.28 -19.12 -11.08
CA LEU A 313 2.94 -19.54 -10.69
C LEU A 313 3.00 -20.21 -9.33
N HIS A 314 2.20 -19.75 -8.37
CA HIS A 314 2.05 -20.33 -7.04
C HIS A 314 0.71 -21.05 -6.94
N LEU A 315 0.68 -22.34 -7.30
CA LEU A 315 -0.54 -23.12 -7.49
C LEU A 315 -1.04 -23.83 -6.22
N ALA A 316 -0.22 -23.90 -5.17
CA ALA A 316 -0.59 -24.49 -3.88
C ALA A 316 -1.93 -23.95 -3.36
N GLY A 317 -2.84 -24.85 -2.99
CA GLY A 317 -4.16 -24.50 -2.44
C GLY A 317 -5.19 -24.03 -3.47
N HIS A 318 -4.82 -23.82 -4.74
CA HIS A 318 -5.77 -23.41 -5.77
C HIS A 318 -6.79 -24.53 -6.04
N PRO A 319 -8.12 -24.30 -5.96
CA PRO A 319 -9.13 -25.37 -6.08
C PRO A 319 -9.08 -26.16 -7.40
N ARG A 320 -8.67 -25.48 -8.49
CA ARG A 320 -8.51 -26.03 -9.84
C ARG A 320 -7.17 -26.74 -10.09
N PHE A 321 -6.26 -26.73 -9.11
CA PHE A 321 -4.98 -27.44 -9.18
C PHE A 321 -5.01 -28.69 -8.29
N LYS A 322 -4.64 -29.84 -8.86
CA LYS A 322 -4.62 -31.16 -8.21
C LYS A 322 -3.20 -31.72 -8.30
N THR A 323 -2.48 -31.76 -7.18
CA THR A 323 -1.06 -32.14 -7.08
C THR A 323 -0.71 -33.53 -7.64
N GLY A 324 -1.69 -34.44 -7.79
CA GLY A 324 -1.48 -35.78 -8.34
C GLY A 324 -1.84 -35.97 -9.82
N GLN A 325 -2.27 -34.93 -10.54
CA GLN A 325 -2.73 -35.03 -11.93
C GLN A 325 -1.82 -34.27 -12.90
N PRO A 326 -1.59 -34.74 -14.14
CA PRO A 326 -0.75 -34.04 -15.10
C PRO A 326 -1.18 -32.58 -15.32
N LEU A 327 -0.23 -31.66 -15.35
CA LEU A 327 -0.48 -30.24 -15.64
C LEU A 327 -0.28 -29.97 -17.13
N GLN A 328 -1.32 -29.45 -17.78
CA GLN A 328 -1.24 -28.94 -19.14
C GLN A 328 -1.02 -27.44 -19.10
N LEU A 329 0.08 -26.98 -19.69
CA LEU A 329 0.47 -25.56 -19.68
C LEU A 329 0.66 -25.05 -21.11
N THR A 330 -0.05 -23.98 -21.45
CA THR A 330 0.10 -23.28 -22.72
C THR A 330 0.48 -21.83 -22.45
N VAL A 331 1.58 -21.36 -23.03
CA VAL A 331 2.03 -19.96 -22.94
C VAL A 331 2.15 -19.37 -24.33
N ASN A 332 1.48 -18.24 -24.59
CA ASN A 332 1.41 -17.57 -25.90
C ASN A 332 1.02 -18.55 -27.03
N GLY A 333 0.02 -19.41 -26.76
CA GLY A 333 -0.48 -20.42 -27.70
C GLY A 333 0.42 -21.65 -27.89
N LYS A 334 1.59 -21.72 -27.23
CA LYS A 334 2.53 -22.86 -27.34
C LYS A 334 2.49 -23.72 -26.09
N LYS A 335 2.45 -25.05 -26.26
CA LYS A 335 2.55 -26.01 -25.14
C LYS A 335 3.94 -25.91 -24.50
N VAL A 336 3.98 -25.85 -23.18
CA VAL A 336 5.19 -25.85 -22.36
C VAL A 336 5.20 -27.14 -21.54
N LYS A 337 6.30 -27.89 -21.58
CA LYS A 337 6.46 -29.08 -20.74
C LYS A 337 6.70 -28.63 -19.29
N ALA A 338 5.88 -29.13 -18.37
CA ALA A 338 5.98 -28.85 -16.94
C ALA A 338 5.84 -30.15 -16.17
N GLN A 339 6.70 -30.37 -15.17
CA GLN A 339 6.43 -31.35 -14.13
C GLN A 339 5.42 -30.76 -13.15
N ILE A 340 4.64 -31.61 -12.48
CA ILE A 340 3.73 -31.12 -11.46
C ILE A 340 4.50 -30.57 -10.26
N SER A 341 4.19 -29.34 -9.88
CA SER A 341 4.77 -28.65 -8.73
C SER A 341 3.79 -27.61 -8.21
N ASP A 342 3.79 -27.42 -6.89
CA ASP A 342 3.05 -26.36 -6.20
C ASP A 342 3.51 -24.96 -6.62
N SER A 343 4.74 -24.84 -7.14
CA SER A 343 5.30 -23.61 -7.67
C SER A 343 6.06 -23.88 -8.98
N LEU A 344 5.78 -23.09 -10.01
CA LEU A 344 6.39 -23.24 -11.33
C LEU A 344 6.95 -21.90 -11.80
N SER A 345 8.28 -21.84 -11.95
CA SER A 345 8.96 -20.70 -12.57
C SER A 345 9.16 -20.96 -14.05
N LEU A 346 8.82 -19.96 -14.86
CA LEU A 346 8.92 -19.99 -16.31
C LEU A 346 9.83 -18.86 -16.78
N ASN A 347 10.77 -19.21 -17.65
CA ASN A 347 11.73 -18.27 -18.20
C ASN A 347 11.69 -18.33 -19.72
N GLN A 348 11.90 -17.20 -20.36
CA GLN A 348 11.99 -17.11 -21.82
C GLN A 348 13.45 -17.27 -22.26
N GLN A 349 13.72 -18.30 -23.07
CA GLN A 349 15.02 -18.54 -23.69
C GLN A 349 14.85 -18.64 -25.20
N ASN A 350 15.58 -17.81 -25.97
CA ASN A 350 15.52 -17.81 -27.45
C ASN A 350 14.08 -17.74 -28.00
N GLY A 351 13.22 -16.93 -27.37
CA GLY A 351 11.81 -16.76 -27.76
C GLY A 351 10.88 -17.92 -27.40
N LYS A 352 11.34 -18.93 -26.64
CA LYS A 352 10.55 -20.06 -26.15
C LYS A 352 10.43 -20.01 -24.62
N TRP A 353 9.28 -20.45 -24.11
CA TRP A 353 9.01 -20.55 -22.68
C TRP A 353 9.35 -21.95 -22.18
N GLU A 354 10.11 -22.03 -21.09
CA GLU A 354 10.49 -23.30 -20.46
C GLU A 354 10.33 -23.19 -18.94
N VAL A 355 9.97 -24.31 -18.31
CA VAL A 355 9.96 -24.41 -16.84
C VAL A 355 11.39 -24.61 -16.37
N ALA A 356 11.93 -23.61 -15.69
CA ALA A 356 13.28 -23.63 -15.17
C ALA A 356 13.39 -22.68 -13.98
N ASN A 357 14.29 -22.99 -13.04
CA ASN A 357 14.64 -22.04 -12.00
C ASN A 357 15.22 -20.76 -12.64
N LEU A 358 14.77 -19.60 -12.17
CA LEU A 358 15.28 -18.33 -12.66
C LEU A 358 16.70 -18.10 -12.14
N THR A 359 17.66 -18.03 -13.06
CA THR A 359 19.02 -17.57 -12.79
C THR A 359 19.22 -16.23 -13.46
N LEU A 360 19.28 -15.15 -12.66
CA LEU A 360 19.54 -13.81 -13.17
C LEU A 360 21.05 -13.55 -13.26
N PRO A 361 21.58 -13.03 -14.38
CA PRO A 361 22.98 -12.64 -14.47
C PRO A 361 23.27 -11.45 -13.54
N ALA A 362 24.47 -11.39 -12.94
CA ALA A 362 24.90 -10.21 -12.20
C ALA A 362 25.50 -9.16 -13.15
N PRO A 363 25.09 -7.88 -13.11
CA PRO A 363 24.07 -7.26 -12.26
C PRO A 363 22.67 -7.19 -12.93
N ALA A 364 21.71 -7.96 -12.41
CA ALA A 364 20.30 -7.84 -12.80
C ALA A 364 19.54 -6.87 -11.88
N LYS A 365 18.50 -6.24 -12.44
CA LYS A 365 17.53 -5.45 -11.68
C LYS A 365 16.71 -6.39 -10.77
N LYS A 366 16.49 -5.97 -9.53
CA LYS A 366 15.71 -6.68 -8.51
C LYS A 366 14.90 -5.69 -7.68
N VAL A 367 13.98 -6.21 -6.87
CA VAL A 367 13.23 -5.42 -5.88
C VAL A 367 14.20 -4.53 -5.09
N GLY A 368 13.97 -3.22 -5.12
CA GLY A 368 14.77 -2.24 -4.39
C GLY A 368 16.02 -1.73 -5.12
N SER A 369 16.34 -2.23 -6.32
CA SER A 369 17.41 -1.68 -7.17
C SER A 369 17.02 -1.51 -8.64
N GLU A 370 15.71 -1.53 -8.91
CA GLU A 370 15.14 -1.59 -10.25
C GLU A 370 15.23 -0.30 -11.06
N GLY A 371 15.16 0.87 -10.42
CA GLY A 371 14.88 2.12 -11.13
C GLY A 371 13.38 2.22 -11.54
N PRO A 372 12.94 3.26 -12.27
CA PRO A 372 13.72 4.40 -12.78
C PRO A 372 14.19 5.32 -11.64
N ILE A 373 14.87 6.43 -11.97
CA ILE A 373 15.46 7.34 -10.97
C ILE A 373 14.47 7.79 -9.88
N SER A 374 13.18 7.92 -10.20
CA SER A 374 12.14 8.25 -9.21
C SER A 374 12.00 7.22 -8.09
N ALA A 375 12.39 5.97 -8.30
CA ALA A 375 12.40 4.93 -7.26
C ALA A 375 13.38 5.26 -6.13
N ALA A 376 14.46 6.00 -6.40
CA ALA A 376 15.41 6.44 -5.37
C ALA A 376 14.75 7.40 -4.36
N PHE A 377 13.65 8.06 -4.75
CA PHE A 377 12.90 9.00 -3.92
C PHE A 377 11.57 8.41 -3.41
N ALA A 378 11.25 7.18 -3.79
CA ALA A 378 10.02 6.48 -3.41
C ALA A 378 10.14 5.69 -2.10
N SER A 379 11.30 5.75 -1.45
CA SER A 379 11.61 5.10 -0.17
C SER A 379 12.62 5.95 0.62
N ARG A 380 13.14 5.43 1.74
CA ARG A 380 14.14 6.12 2.57
C ARG A 380 15.30 6.64 1.71
N HIS A 381 15.57 7.93 1.80
CA HIS A 381 16.68 8.55 1.08
C HIS A 381 17.31 9.72 1.85
N LEU A 382 18.60 9.93 1.61
CA LEU A 382 19.40 10.98 2.25
C LEU A 382 20.08 11.85 1.19
N TYR A 383 20.26 13.12 1.52
CA TYR A 383 20.99 14.08 0.70
C TYR A 383 22.37 14.27 1.31
N VAL A 384 23.41 13.99 0.53
CA VAL A 384 24.78 13.92 1.04
C VAL A 384 25.68 14.94 0.35
N TYR A 385 26.11 15.97 1.10
CA TYR A 385 27.07 16.96 0.61
C TYR A 385 28.50 16.53 0.93
N GLY A 386 29.44 16.89 0.05
CA GLY A 386 30.83 16.49 0.18
C GLY A 386 31.68 17.48 0.97
N THR A 387 32.49 16.99 1.92
CA THR A 387 33.44 17.81 2.71
C THR A 387 34.88 17.72 2.24
N GLY A 388 35.15 16.98 1.16
CA GLY A 388 36.49 16.77 0.59
C GLY A 388 37.06 18.00 -0.12
N GLY A 389 38.39 17.99 -0.31
CA GLY A 389 39.11 19.02 -1.07
C GLY A 389 39.46 20.28 -0.28
N ASN A 390 39.43 20.24 1.06
CA ASN A 390 39.71 21.39 1.94
C ASN A 390 38.94 22.66 1.57
N PRO A 391 37.59 22.60 1.50
CA PRO A 391 36.79 23.74 1.10
C PRO A 391 36.94 24.91 2.08
N THR A 392 36.81 26.14 1.58
CA THR A 392 36.61 27.29 2.49
C THR A 392 35.26 27.17 3.22
N PRO A 393 35.05 27.90 4.34
CA PRO A 393 33.75 27.92 5.00
C PRO A 393 32.60 28.30 4.06
N GLU A 394 32.82 29.26 3.15
CA GLU A 394 31.84 29.70 2.15
C GLU A 394 31.52 28.60 1.13
N GLU A 395 32.54 27.87 0.67
CA GLU A 395 32.35 26.75 -0.25
C GLU A 395 31.60 25.59 0.42
N LEU A 396 31.93 25.27 1.67
CA LEU A 396 31.24 24.23 2.43
C LEU A 396 29.78 24.61 2.69
N GLN A 397 29.52 25.89 3.01
CA GLN A 397 28.18 26.43 3.16
C GLN A 397 27.38 26.30 1.86
N ALA A 398 27.96 26.70 0.72
CA ALA A 398 27.31 26.58 -0.59
C ALA A 398 26.97 25.11 -0.94
N ARG A 399 27.87 24.16 -0.64
CA ARG A 399 27.60 22.72 -0.83
C ARG A 399 26.44 22.23 0.05
N THR A 400 26.40 22.67 1.30
CA THR A 400 25.35 22.33 2.25
C THR A 400 24.00 22.90 1.81
N GLU A 401 23.97 24.13 1.30
CA GLU A 401 22.76 24.80 0.80
C GLU A 401 22.17 24.08 -0.41
N VAL A 402 23.00 23.65 -1.37
CA VAL A 402 22.53 22.89 -2.54
C VAL A 402 21.86 21.58 -2.11
N ALA A 403 22.49 20.81 -1.22
CA ALA A 403 21.90 19.57 -0.71
C ALA A 403 20.62 19.83 0.10
N THR A 404 20.59 20.89 0.90
CA THR A 404 19.41 21.30 1.69
C THR A 404 18.25 21.74 0.81
N GLN A 405 18.53 22.52 -0.24
CA GLN A 405 17.52 22.94 -1.21
C GLN A 405 16.92 21.74 -1.94
N ALA A 406 17.76 20.79 -2.35
CA ALA A 406 17.30 19.57 -3.01
C ALA A 406 16.50 18.65 -2.07
N ALA A 407 16.77 18.70 -0.76
CA ALA A 407 16.04 18.00 0.28
C ALA A 407 14.74 18.70 0.73
N ASN A 408 14.42 19.88 0.18
CA ASN A 408 13.25 20.66 0.61
C ASN A 408 11.94 20.17 -0.06
N TRP A 409 11.45 19.02 0.40
CA TRP A 409 10.16 18.46 -0.03
C TRP A 409 8.95 19.14 0.60
N SER A 410 9.14 19.88 1.70
CA SER A 410 8.07 20.46 2.53
C SER A 410 7.72 21.91 2.19
N ALA A 411 8.12 22.38 1.01
CA ALA A 411 7.75 23.68 0.47
C ALA A 411 6.21 23.84 0.41
N TYR A 412 5.73 25.04 0.70
CA TYR A 412 4.30 25.36 0.61
C TYR A 412 3.87 25.46 -0.85
N ARG A 413 2.81 24.76 -1.20
CA ARG A 413 2.31 24.63 -2.58
C ARG A 413 0.98 25.39 -2.79
N GLY A 414 0.73 26.40 -1.96
CA GLY A 414 -0.52 27.17 -1.95
C GLY A 414 -1.57 26.58 -1.00
N GLU A 415 -2.67 27.30 -0.80
CA GLU A 415 -3.69 26.98 0.21
C GLU A 415 -4.35 25.61 -0.03
N PHE A 416 -4.66 25.31 -1.29
CA PHE A 416 -5.30 24.06 -1.68
C PHE A 416 -4.39 22.83 -1.51
N LEU A 417 -3.12 22.93 -1.93
CA LEU A 417 -2.18 21.81 -1.84
C LEU A 417 -1.44 21.76 -0.51
N GLY A 418 -1.39 22.84 0.28
CA GLY A 418 -0.71 22.84 1.57
C GLY A 418 0.78 22.49 1.48
N ARG A 419 1.26 21.70 2.45
CA ARG A 419 2.65 21.22 2.53
C ARG A 419 2.69 19.70 2.52
N VAL A 420 3.72 19.16 1.88
CA VAL A 420 4.10 17.75 2.02
C VAL A 420 4.90 17.60 3.31
N ALA A 421 4.52 16.64 4.17
CA ALA A 421 5.16 16.42 5.46
C ALA A 421 6.24 15.35 5.39
N PHE A 422 7.30 15.62 4.63
CA PHE A 422 8.43 14.70 4.45
C PHE A 422 9.75 15.45 4.60
N PHE A 423 10.63 14.95 5.46
CA PHE A 423 11.82 15.68 5.93
C PHE A 423 13.07 14.79 5.85
N PRO A 424 13.60 14.49 4.64
CA PRO A 424 14.76 13.63 4.50
C PRO A 424 15.99 14.28 5.13
N ARG A 425 16.90 13.45 5.67
CA ARG A 425 18.13 13.93 6.31
C ARG A 425 19.10 14.49 5.27
N VAL A 426 19.72 15.61 5.60
CA VAL A 426 20.88 16.18 4.91
C VAL A 426 22.10 15.92 5.79
N VAL A 427 23.13 15.29 5.25
CA VAL A 427 24.31 14.85 6.02
C VAL A 427 25.60 15.10 5.25
N ALA A 428 26.70 15.31 5.95
CA ALA A 428 28.02 15.26 5.35
C ALA A 428 28.35 13.84 4.89
N ASP A 429 29.16 13.70 3.85
CA ASP A 429 29.69 12.43 3.36
C ASP A 429 30.41 11.61 4.43
N GLN A 430 31.12 12.27 5.36
CA GLN A 430 31.79 11.61 6.49
C GLN A 430 30.83 11.14 7.61
N ASP A 431 29.62 11.71 7.68
CA ASP A 431 28.63 11.41 8.72
C ASP A 431 27.59 10.34 8.26
N VAL A 432 27.72 9.83 7.04
CA VAL A 432 26.88 8.75 6.54
C VAL A 432 27.17 7.47 7.32
N ARG A 433 26.15 6.94 8.00
CA ARG A 433 26.28 5.78 8.88
C ARG A 433 26.26 4.47 8.08
N PRO A 434 26.84 3.38 8.59
CA PRO A 434 26.69 2.06 7.98
C PRO A 434 25.23 1.63 7.77
N SER A 435 24.33 2.01 8.70
CA SER A 435 22.89 1.77 8.55
C SER A 435 22.28 2.55 7.40
N ASP A 436 22.75 3.76 7.11
CA ASP A 436 22.25 4.57 6.00
C ASP A 436 22.67 3.92 4.66
N LEU A 437 23.91 3.45 4.54
CA LEU A 437 24.39 2.69 3.37
C LEU A 437 23.60 1.39 3.13
N ALA A 438 23.13 0.75 4.19
CA ALA A 438 22.41 -0.51 4.10
C ALA A 438 20.92 -0.34 3.77
N SER A 439 20.31 0.79 4.13
CA SER A 439 18.84 0.94 4.16
C SER A 439 18.28 2.15 3.40
N ALA A 440 19.14 3.04 2.89
CA ALA A 440 18.70 4.24 2.20
C ALA A 440 19.31 4.41 0.81
N ASN A 441 18.58 5.12 -0.04
CA ASN A 441 19.14 5.66 -1.27
C ASN A 441 19.95 6.93 -0.94
N LEU A 442 21.20 7.00 -1.39
CA LEU A 442 22.04 8.18 -1.18
C LEU A 442 22.01 9.08 -2.42
N ILE A 443 21.60 10.33 -2.23
CA ILE A 443 21.63 11.37 -3.25
C ILE A 443 22.90 12.18 -3.03
N LEU A 444 23.95 11.86 -3.80
CA LEU A 444 25.29 12.39 -3.59
C LEU A 444 25.52 13.68 -4.40
N PHE A 445 26.07 14.71 -3.76
CA PHE A 445 26.43 15.98 -4.38
C PHE A 445 27.95 16.18 -4.40
N GLY A 446 28.47 16.65 -5.54
CA GLY A 446 29.89 16.94 -5.75
C GLY A 446 30.54 16.02 -6.79
N THR A 447 31.84 15.80 -6.62
CA THR A 447 32.72 14.97 -7.45
C THR A 447 33.43 13.94 -6.57
N LYS A 448 34.19 13.02 -7.16
CA LYS A 448 34.99 12.04 -6.40
C LYS A 448 36.04 12.69 -5.47
N GLU A 449 36.51 13.89 -5.81
CA GLU A 449 37.47 14.66 -5.00
C GLU A 449 36.80 15.40 -3.84
N THR A 450 35.53 15.78 -4.02
CA THR A 450 34.81 16.64 -3.06
C THR A 450 33.85 15.86 -2.18
N ASN A 451 33.43 14.65 -2.57
CA ASN A 451 32.55 13.77 -1.82
C ASN A 451 33.12 12.33 -1.76
N ALA A 452 33.50 11.90 -0.56
CA ALA A 452 34.18 10.64 -0.31
C ALA A 452 33.33 9.39 -0.63
N LEU A 453 32.02 9.52 -0.80
CA LEU A 453 31.15 8.42 -1.22
C LEU A 453 31.02 8.29 -2.74
N ILE A 454 31.32 9.34 -3.50
CA ILE A 454 31.37 9.27 -4.97
C ILE A 454 32.66 8.59 -5.43
N GLY A 455 33.74 8.74 -4.66
CA GLY A 455 35.04 8.14 -4.97
C GLY A 455 35.19 6.65 -4.60
N LYS A 456 34.18 6.05 -3.96
CA LYS A 456 34.12 4.61 -3.61
C LYS A 456 33.28 3.86 -4.62
#